data_AF-A0A944DJP0-F1
#
_entry.id   AF-A0A944DJP0-F1
#
_cell.length_a   1.000
_cell.length_b   1.000
_cell.length_c   1.000
_cell.angle_alpha   90.00
_cell.angle_beta   90.00
_cell.angle_gamma   90.00
#
_symmetry.space_group_name_H-M   'P 1'
#
loop_
_entity.id
_entity.type
_entity.pdbx_description
1 polymer ?
#
loop_
_entity_poly.entity_id
_entity_poly.type
_entity_poly.pdbx_seq_one_letter_code
_entity_poly.pdbx_strand_id
1 'polypeptide(L)' 'MTKEIKSEAFESIHSSAEALLKIGAIDTATMREFDEACIAEVPAEISDQENSSEPMTAPQNPR' A
#
# COMPACT_ATOMS: atom_id res chain seq x y z
N MET A 1 9.90 -3.07 -13.47
CA MET A 1 8.89 -3.84 -12.74
C MET A 1 8.57 -3.07 -11.47
N THR A 2 7.61 -2.16 -11.54
CA THR A 2 7.11 -1.40 -10.38
C THR A 2 6.28 -2.36 -9.53
N LYS A 3 6.70 -2.59 -8.27
CA LYS A 3 5.91 -3.33 -7.29
C LYS A 3 4.75 -2.42 -6.87
N GLU A 4 3.53 -2.77 -7.25
CA GLU A 4 2.35 -2.01 -6.84
C GLU A 4 1.94 -2.44 -5.43
N ILE A 5 1.97 -1.48 -4.50
CA ILE A 5 1.49 -1.68 -3.14
C ILE A 5 -0.04 -1.69 -3.18
N LYS A 6 -0.66 -2.66 -2.50
CA LYS A 6 -2.10 -2.96 -2.59
C LYS A 6 -3.02 -1.80 -2.19
N SER A 7 -2.56 -0.89 -1.34
CA SER A 7 -3.30 0.29 -0.86
C SER A 7 -2.39 1.23 -0.06
N GLU A 8 -2.78 2.49 0.10
CA GLU A 8 -2.13 3.48 0.99
C GLU A 8 -1.93 2.95 2.43
N ALA A 9 -2.86 2.12 2.91
CA ALA A 9 -2.74 1.47 4.22
C ALA A 9 -1.56 0.49 4.26
N PHE A 10 -1.36 -0.31 3.21
CA PHE A 10 -0.23 -1.23 3.11
C PHE A 10 1.09 -0.50 2.88
N GLU A 11 1.07 0.66 2.21
CA GLU A 11 2.25 1.53 2.06
C GLU A 11 2.70 2.06 3.42
N SER A 12 1.75 2.53 4.24
CA SER A 12 2.02 3.01 5.60
C SER A 12 2.60 1.91 6.51
N ILE A 13 2.09 0.68 6.37
CA ILE A 13 2.59 -0.49 7.11
C ILE A 13 4.01 -0.85 6.65
N HIS A 14 4.26 -0.89 5.34
CA HIS A 14 5.58 -1.17 4.78
C HIS A 14 6.61 -0.13 5.24
N SER A 15 6.25 1.16 5.21
CA SER A 15 7.09 2.26 5.71
C SER A 15 7.42 2.09 7.20
N SER A 16 6.45 1.66 8.01
CA SER A 16 6.65 1.36 9.43
C SER A 16 7.59 0.16 9.62
N ALA A 17 7.41 -0.92 8.85
CA ALA A 17 8.30 -2.08 8.88
C ALA A 17 9.73 -1.73 8.46
N GLU A 18 9.92 -0.85 7.49
CA GLU A 18 11.25 -0.36 7.08
C GLU A 18 11.95 0.39 8.23
N ALA A 19 11.20 1.19 9.00
CA ALA A 19 11.74 1.83 10.20
C ALA A 19 12.16 0.80 11.27
N LEU A 20 11.38 -0.26 11.45
CA LEU A 20 11.72 -1.37 12.35
C LEU A 20 12.98 -2.12 11.90
N LEU A 21 13.16 -2.34 10.59
CA LEU A 21 14.36 -2.96 10.05
C LEU A 21 15.60 -2.07 10.28
N LYS A 22 15.47 -0.76 10.09
CA LYS A 22 16.56 0.21 10.30
C LYS A 22 17.07 0.23 11.74
N ILE A 23 16.20 0.01 12.71
CA ILE A 23 16.60 -0.08 14.13
C ILE A 23 16.98 -1.51 14.56
N GLY A 24 16.91 -2.50 13.65
CA GLY A 24 17.22 -3.90 13.93
C GLY A 24 16.17 -4.61 14.78
N ALA A 25 14.94 -4.09 14.86
CA ALA A 25 13.84 -4.73 15.58
C ALA A 25 13.26 -5.93 14.82
N ILE A 26 13.37 -5.91 13.49
CA ILE A 26 13.08 -7.04 12.61
C ILE A 26 14.29 -7.33 11.71
N ASP A 27 14.39 -8.55 11.22
CA ASP A 27 15.40 -8.97 10.26
C ASP A 27 14.90 -8.87 8.80
N THR A 28 15.82 -9.10 7.85
CA THR A 28 15.52 -9.04 6.42
C THR A 28 14.59 -10.16 5.93
N ALA A 29 14.53 -11.31 6.60
CA ALA A 29 13.55 -12.34 6.27
C ALA A 29 12.14 -11.87 6.65
N THR A 30 11.99 -11.29 7.84
CA THR A 30 10.73 -10.67 8.27
C THR A 30 10.30 -9.54 7.34
N MET A 31 11.21 -8.67 6.89
CA MET A 31 10.87 -7.60 5.93
C MET A 31 10.33 -8.16 4.60
N ARG A 32 10.82 -9.32 4.17
CA ARG A 32 10.37 -9.99 2.95
C ARG A 32 8.92 -10.51 3.08
N GLU A 33 8.51 -10.92 4.27
CA GLU A 33 7.11 -11.29 4.54
C GLU A 33 6.19 -10.06 4.50
N PHE A 34 6.65 -8.91 5.00
CA PHE A 34 5.93 -7.64 4.85
C PHE A 34 5.81 -7.23 3.38
N ASP A 35 6.86 -7.39 2.58
CA ASP A 35 6.81 -7.15 1.13
C ASP A 35 5.74 -8.02 0.47
N GLU A 36 5.73 -9.33 0.75
CA GLU A 36 4.76 -10.26 0.18
C GLU A 36 3.32 -9.95 0.63
N ALA A 37 3.14 -9.47 1.86
CA ALA A 37 1.82 -9.07 2.36
C ALA A 37 1.34 -7.69 1.83
N CYS A 38 2.25 -6.76 1.56
CA CYS A 38 1.93 -5.40 1.13
C CYS A 38 1.81 -5.26 -0.40
N ILE A 39 2.55 -6.08 -1.14
CA ILE A 39 2.44 -6.16 -2.60
C ILE A 39 1.14 -6.88 -2.92
N ALA A 40 0.30 -6.28 -3.76
CA ALA A 40 -0.81 -7.02 -4.32
C ALA A 40 -0.21 -8.16 -5.16
N GLU A 41 -0.48 -9.41 -4.79
CA GLU A 41 -0.24 -10.54 -5.66
C GLU A 41 -1.03 -10.25 -6.95
N VAL A 42 -0.35 -9.73 -7.97
CA VAL A 42 -0.96 -9.39 -9.25
C VAL A 42 -1.52 -10.72 -9.75
N PRO A 43 -2.86 -10.92 -9.74
CA PRO A 43 -3.41 -12.07 -10.42
C PRO A 43 -2.94 -11.90 -11.86
N ALA A 44 -2.37 -12.95 -12.46
CA ALA A 44 -1.86 -12.89 -13.84
C ALA A 44 -2.95 -12.55 -14.90
N GLU A 45 -4.13 -12.13 -14.47
CA GLU A 45 -5.36 -11.95 -15.22
C GLU A 45 -6.22 -10.84 -14.57
N ILE A 46 -5.80 -9.58 -14.54
CA ILE A 46 -6.76 -8.45 -14.55
C ILE A 46 -6.11 -7.17 -15.11
N SER A 47 -6.60 -6.82 -16.29
CA SER A 47 -6.60 -5.53 -16.96
C SER A 47 -7.20 -4.44 -16.05
N ASP A 48 -6.54 -3.27 -16.06
CA ASP A 48 -7.09 -1.93 -15.87
C ASP A 48 -8.20 -1.74 -14.82
N GLN A 49 -7.85 -1.26 -13.62
CA GLN A 49 -8.71 -0.29 -12.96
C GLN A 49 -7.95 0.59 -11.97
N GLU A 50 -7.44 1.70 -12.51
CA GLU A 50 -7.34 2.98 -11.82
C GLU A 50 -8.63 3.23 -11.03
N ASN A 51 -8.58 3.16 -9.70
CA ASN A 51 -9.66 3.64 -8.85
C ASN A 51 -9.18 4.85 -8.05
N SER A 52 -9.21 5.98 -8.76
CA SER A 52 -9.58 7.32 -8.32
C SER A 52 -9.85 7.45 -6.82
N SER A 53 -8.97 8.16 -6.12
CA SER A 53 -9.30 8.83 -4.87
C SER A 53 -9.08 10.34 -5.05
N GLU A 54 -9.78 10.93 -6.02
CA GLU A 54 -10.10 12.35 -5.95
C GLU A 54 -11.32 12.50 -5.02
N PRO A 55 -11.23 13.24 -3.90
CA PRO A 55 -12.42 13.58 -3.14
C PRO A 55 -13.20 14.63 -3.93
N MET A 56 -14.17 14.18 -4.72
CA MET A 56 -15.11 15.09 -5.38
C MET A 56 -16.00 15.74 -4.33
N THR A 57 -15.85 17.05 -4.25
CA THR A 57 -16.62 18.09 -3.54
C THR A 57 -18.12 17.81 -3.39
N ALA A 58 -18.64 18.01 -2.17
CA ALA A 58 -20.07 18.25 -1.95
C ALA A 58 -20.26 19.58 -1.18
N PRO A 59 -20.76 20.65 -1.82
CA PRO A 59 -21.34 21.77 -1.09
C PRO A 59 -22.73 21.38 -0.59
N GLN A 60 -22.85 21.08 0.71
CA GLN A 60 -24.12 21.10 1.46
C GLN A 60 -24.20 22.52 2.07
N ASN A 61 -25.23 23.35 2.00
CA ASN A 61 -26.64 23.29 1.61
C ASN A 61 -27.14 24.77 1.65
N PRO A 62 -28.07 25.24 0.80
CA PRO A 62 -28.64 26.59 0.96
C PRO A 62 -29.67 26.61 2.11
N ARG A 63 -29.59 27.63 2.96
CA ARG A 63 -30.60 27.97 3.98
C ARG A 63 -31.54 29.04 3.45
#